data_AF-A0A8J6LD13-F1
#
_entry.id   AF-A0A8J6LD13-F1
#
_cell.length_a   1.000
_cell.length_b   1.000
_cell.length_c   1.000
_cell.angle_alpha   90.00
_cell.angle_beta   90.00
_cell.angle_gamma   90.00
#
_symmetry.space_group_name_H-M   'P 1'
#
loop_
_entity.id
_entity.type
_entity.pdbx_description
1 polymer ?
#
loop_
_entity_poly.entity_id
_entity_poly.type
_entity_poly.pdbx_seq_one_letter_code
_entity_poly.pdbx_strand_id
1 'polypeptide(L)'
;MTTREVLQCLFRFYKWGFIKANSEFHEKTNRMLVDAHKITQCNLHPIEVFIYLKFFEKGGKCLDPKFLAYLNQMELEADVLRRITTPIQPKCKPIIQSIKKCLKLSYSNVRPTEKRFLVSVDATAHGDLNCYQNRRITYLEAAHAVIRYLLKVETNVSVAVFKDSQIQFVDLSKSHNAVEKMQELRGSYIDPTAPLEWAMNKKKTFDVFINIMTNDWLEHVPQQSKKKAEKVPEALAKYCKKMNLPETRVVKMFLASPAGVHADNCRNILSIAGFTVDVPKVLEAFCRGHFC
;
A
#
# COMPACT_ATOMS: atom_id res chain seq x y z
N MET A 1 -16.71 0.21 -22.87
CA MET A 1 -16.02 0.05 -21.59
C MET A 1 -14.75 0.87 -21.59
N THR A 2 -14.43 1.53 -20.50
CA THR A 2 -13.13 2.16 -20.23
C THR A 2 -12.12 1.13 -19.73
N THR A 3 -10.82 1.48 -19.69
CA THR A 3 -9.79 0.58 -19.12
C THR A 3 -10.05 0.33 -17.62
N ARG A 4 -10.55 1.33 -16.89
CA ARG A 4 -10.96 1.19 -15.48
C ARG A 4 -12.06 0.15 -15.31
N GLU A 5 -13.13 0.23 -16.11
CA GLU A 5 -14.24 -0.72 -16.06
C GLU A 5 -13.81 -2.15 -16.39
N VAL A 6 -12.89 -2.30 -17.37
CA VAL A 6 -12.29 -3.60 -17.68
C VAL A 6 -11.56 -4.17 -16.47
N LEU A 7 -10.69 -3.40 -15.81
CA LEU A 7 -9.97 -3.85 -14.61
C LEU A 7 -10.91 -4.26 -13.48
N GLN A 8 -11.98 -3.48 -13.24
CA GLN A 8 -12.97 -3.73 -12.21
C GLN A 8 -13.76 -5.03 -12.43
N CYS A 9 -14.08 -5.34 -13.69
CA CYS A 9 -14.88 -6.49 -14.07
C CYS A 9 -14.06 -7.71 -14.50
N LEU A 10 -12.73 -7.58 -14.61
CA LEU A 10 -11.86 -8.57 -15.26
C LEU A 10 -11.98 -9.98 -14.68
N PHE A 11 -12.03 -10.08 -13.35
CA PHE A 11 -12.20 -11.38 -12.69
C PHE A 11 -13.58 -12.00 -12.97
N ARG A 12 -14.64 -11.18 -13.07
CA ARG A 12 -15.98 -11.68 -13.44
C ARG A 12 -15.98 -12.21 -14.86
N PHE A 13 -15.34 -11.50 -15.80
CA PHE A 13 -15.18 -11.97 -17.17
C PHE A 13 -14.43 -13.30 -17.25
N TYR A 14 -13.39 -13.46 -16.42
CA TYR A 14 -12.68 -14.73 -16.31
C TYR A 14 -13.58 -15.84 -15.73
N LYS A 15 -14.26 -15.58 -14.60
CA LYS A 15 -15.14 -16.55 -13.93
C LYS A 15 -16.30 -17.01 -14.82
N TRP A 16 -16.85 -16.11 -15.65
CA TRP A 16 -17.92 -16.41 -16.59
C TRP A 16 -17.42 -17.02 -17.93
N GLY A 17 -16.11 -17.23 -18.07
CA GLY A 17 -15.55 -17.87 -19.25
C GLY A 17 -15.54 -16.98 -20.50
N PHE A 18 -15.59 -15.65 -20.37
CA PHE A 18 -15.41 -14.72 -21.50
C PHE A 18 -13.94 -14.58 -21.91
N ILE A 19 -13.02 -14.76 -20.95
CA ILE A 19 -11.56 -14.73 -21.16
C ILE A 19 -11.09 -16.12 -21.62
N LYS A 20 -11.47 -16.53 -22.84
CA LYS A 20 -10.96 -17.74 -23.51
C LYS A 20 -9.77 -17.37 -24.37
N ALA A 21 -8.75 -18.23 -24.39
CA ALA A 21 -7.60 -18.03 -25.26
C ALA A 21 -8.06 -17.87 -26.72
N ASN A 22 -7.46 -16.92 -27.44
CA ASN A 22 -7.73 -16.60 -28.84
C ASN A 22 -9.17 -16.12 -29.15
N SER A 23 -9.98 -15.78 -28.14
CA SER A 23 -11.30 -15.18 -28.39
C SER A 23 -11.16 -13.69 -28.75
N GLU A 24 -12.08 -13.18 -29.57
CA GLU A 24 -12.13 -11.74 -29.88
C GLU A 24 -12.22 -10.89 -28.60
N PHE A 25 -12.98 -11.37 -27.61
CA PHE A 25 -13.13 -10.71 -26.31
C PHE A 25 -11.80 -10.67 -25.54
N HIS A 26 -11.00 -11.74 -25.57
CA HIS A 26 -9.66 -11.78 -24.98
C HIS A 26 -8.74 -10.75 -25.64
N GLU A 27 -8.70 -10.71 -26.98
CA GLU A 27 -7.85 -9.75 -27.72
C GLU A 27 -8.28 -8.30 -27.50
N LYS A 28 -9.58 -8.04 -27.47
CA LYS A 28 -10.12 -6.70 -27.16
C LYS A 28 -9.75 -6.28 -25.73
N THR A 29 -9.88 -7.19 -24.77
CA THR A 29 -9.51 -6.96 -23.36
C THR A 29 -8.01 -6.67 -23.23
N ASN A 30 -7.15 -7.47 -23.86
CA ASN A 30 -5.70 -7.25 -23.86
C ASN A 30 -5.34 -5.89 -24.45
N ARG A 31 -5.89 -5.55 -25.63
CA ARG A 31 -5.65 -4.24 -26.26
C ARG A 31 -6.01 -3.08 -25.33
N MET A 32 -7.15 -3.15 -24.64
CA MET A 32 -7.55 -2.10 -23.70
C MET A 32 -6.63 -1.94 -22.49
N LEU A 33 -6.00 -3.02 -22.03
CA LEU A 33 -5.08 -3.03 -20.89
C LEU A 33 -3.66 -2.57 -21.26
N VAL A 34 -3.33 -2.46 -22.55
CA VAL A 34 -1.98 -2.09 -23.02
C VAL A 34 -1.95 -0.80 -23.86
N ASP A 35 -3.11 -0.20 -24.12
CA ASP A 35 -3.29 1.05 -24.85
C ASP A 35 -2.97 2.24 -23.93
N ALA A 36 -1.80 2.84 -24.13
CA ALA A 36 -1.32 3.95 -23.32
C ALA A 36 -2.27 5.16 -23.34
N HIS A 37 -2.84 5.49 -24.49
CA HIS A 37 -3.75 6.63 -24.62
C HIS A 37 -5.01 6.43 -23.78
N LYS A 38 -5.63 5.25 -23.85
CA LYS A 38 -6.81 4.93 -23.03
C LYS A 38 -6.51 4.91 -21.52
N ILE A 39 -5.34 4.39 -21.15
CA ILE A 39 -4.89 4.36 -19.75
C ILE A 39 -4.72 5.79 -19.21
N THR A 40 -4.14 6.69 -20.01
CA THR A 40 -3.98 8.10 -19.65
C THR A 40 -5.31 8.83 -19.57
N GLN A 41 -6.21 8.63 -20.54
CA GLN A 41 -7.56 9.21 -20.50
C GLN A 41 -8.36 8.80 -19.26
N CYS A 42 -8.16 7.58 -18.74
CA CYS A 42 -8.83 7.13 -17.52
C CYS A 42 -8.22 7.73 -16.24
N ASN A 43 -7.07 8.40 -16.32
CA ASN A 43 -6.28 8.86 -15.19
C ASN A 43 -6.11 7.77 -14.12
N LEU A 44 -5.72 6.57 -14.55
CA LEU A 44 -5.54 5.43 -13.65
C LEU A 44 -4.29 5.63 -12.79
N HIS A 45 -4.44 5.54 -11.47
CA HIS A 45 -3.32 5.59 -10.54
C HIS A 45 -2.65 4.20 -10.43
N PRO A 46 -1.31 4.09 -10.34
CA PRO A 46 -0.62 2.79 -10.26
C PRO A 46 -1.04 1.92 -9.08
N ILE A 47 -1.32 2.50 -7.91
CA ILE A 47 -1.87 1.74 -6.77
C ILE A 47 -3.26 1.16 -7.08
N GLU A 48 -4.12 1.89 -7.80
CA GLU A 48 -5.43 1.38 -8.23
C GLU A 48 -5.25 0.16 -9.14
N VAL A 49 -4.35 0.24 -10.12
CA VAL A 49 -4.05 -0.89 -11.02
C VAL A 49 -3.43 -2.07 -10.26
N PHE A 50 -2.54 -1.81 -9.30
CA PHE A 50 -1.96 -2.85 -8.44
C PHE A 50 -3.02 -3.59 -7.62
N ILE A 51 -4.00 -2.86 -7.06
CA ILE A 51 -5.12 -3.49 -6.33
C ILE A 51 -5.89 -4.44 -7.24
N TYR A 52 -6.24 -4.00 -8.46
CA TYR A 52 -6.95 -4.86 -9.41
C TYR A 52 -6.10 -6.03 -9.92
N LEU A 53 -4.79 -5.85 -10.08
CA LEU A 53 -3.85 -6.94 -10.36
C LEU A 53 -3.92 -8.01 -9.27
N LYS A 54 -3.83 -7.61 -8.00
CA LYS A 54 -3.87 -8.54 -6.87
C LYS A 54 -5.23 -9.21 -6.72
N PHE A 55 -6.32 -8.49 -6.97
CA PHE A 55 -7.64 -9.10 -7.06
C PHE A 55 -7.71 -10.14 -8.17
N PHE A 56 -7.18 -9.86 -9.35
CA PHE A 56 -7.16 -10.85 -10.42
C PHE A 56 -6.31 -12.06 -10.02
N GLU A 57 -5.05 -11.88 -9.62
CA GLU A 57 -4.11 -12.96 -9.25
C GLU A 57 -4.67 -13.86 -8.13
N LYS A 58 -5.36 -13.29 -7.13
CA LYS A 58 -5.82 -14.01 -5.93
C LYS A 58 -7.30 -14.44 -5.97
N GLY A 59 -7.91 -14.45 -7.15
CA GLY A 59 -9.25 -15.03 -7.36
C GLY A 59 -10.42 -14.12 -6.99
N GLY A 60 -10.30 -12.84 -7.31
CA GLY A 60 -11.31 -11.80 -7.15
C GLY A 60 -11.33 -11.14 -5.78
N LYS A 61 -12.29 -10.23 -5.58
CA LYS A 61 -12.56 -9.62 -4.27
C LYS A 61 -12.96 -10.70 -3.27
N CYS A 62 -12.62 -10.50 -1.99
CA CYS A 62 -13.12 -11.35 -0.93
C CYS A 62 -14.64 -11.27 -0.84
N LEU A 63 -15.27 -12.37 -0.41
CA LEU A 63 -16.68 -12.33 -0.04
C LEU A 63 -16.88 -11.37 1.13
N ASP A 64 -18.02 -10.70 1.12
CA ASP A 64 -18.43 -9.86 2.23
C ASP A 64 -18.55 -10.73 3.50
N PRO A 65 -18.01 -10.29 4.67
CA PRO A 65 -18.08 -11.09 5.89
C PRO A 65 -19.50 -11.40 6.35
N LYS A 66 -20.46 -10.48 6.15
CA LYS A 66 -21.87 -10.73 6.51
C LYS A 66 -22.48 -11.76 5.57
N PHE A 67 -22.16 -11.66 4.28
CA PHE A 67 -22.59 -12.67 3.31
C PHE A 67 -21.99 -14.05 3.62
N LEU A 68 -20.71 -14.12 4.01
CA LEU A 68 -20.07 -15.37 4.42
C LEU A 68 -20.74 -15.95 5.68
N ALA A 69 -21.05 -15.11 6.67
CA ALA A 69 -21.78 -15.53 7.87
C ALA A 69 -23.17 -16.07 7.52
N TYR A 70 -23.89 -15.40 6.61
CA TYR A 70 -25.18 -15.87 6.11
C TYR A 70 -25.06 -17.23 5.40
N LEU A 71 -24.09 -17.40 4.50
CA LEU A 71 -23.87 -18.69 3.81
C LEU A 71 -23.56 -19.83 4.77
N ASN A 72 -22.83 -19.55 5.86
CA ASN A 72 -22.53 -20.56 6.89
C ASN A 72 -23.74 -20.93 7.74
N GLN A 73 -24.80 -20.10 7.76
CA GLN A 73 -26.07 -20.41 8.42
C GLN A 73 -27.02 -21.18 7.50
N MET A 74 -26.78 -21.17 6.19
CA MET A 74 -27.55 -21.97 5.25
C MET A 74 -27.10 -23.44 5.32
N GLU A 75 -28.04 -24.38 5.32
CA GLU A 75 -27.79 -25.82 5.21
C GLU A 75 -27.37 -26.19 3.78
N LEU A 76 -26.24 -25.63 3.33
CA LEU A 76 -25.66 -25.94 2.02
C LEU A 76 -24.78 -27.19 2.13
N GLU A 77 -24.84 -28.03 1.10
CA GLU A 77 -23.87 -29.09 0.88
C GLU A 77 -22.43 -28.56 0.98
N ALA A 78 -21.57 -29.27 1.71
CA ALA A 78 -20.21 -28.81 2.01
C ALA A 78 -19.41 -28.48 0.74
N ASP A 79 -19.61 -29.23 -0.34
CA ASP A 79 -18.96 -28.99 -1.63
C ASP A 79 -19.46 -27.72 -2.32
N VAL A 80 -20.74 -27.37 -2.17
CA VAL A 80 -21.31 -26.13 -2.71
C VAL A 80 -20.73 -24.93 -1.96
N LEU A 81 -20.72 -24.99 -0.62
CA LEU A 81 -20.12 -23.95 0.21
C LEU A 81 -18.63 -23.78 -0.11
N ARG A 82 -17.89 -24.88 -0.27
CA ARG A 82 -16.48 -24.85 -0.66
C ARG A 82 -16.26 -24.19 -2.02
N ARG A 83 -17.07 -24.49 -3.03
CA ARG A 83 -16.98 -23.87 -4.37
C ARG A 83 -17.26 -22.37 -4.36
N ILE A 84 -18.17 -21.92 -3.50
CA ILE A 84 -18.52 -20.49 -3.37
C ILE A 84 -17.42 -19.72 -2.64
N THR A 85 -16.86 -20.30 -1.58
CA THR A 85 -15.91 -19.64 -0.67
C THR A 85 -14.46 -19.73 -1.12
N THR A 86 -14.10 -20.76 -1.89
CA THR A 86 -12.72 -20.97 -2.34
C THR A 86 -12.37 -20.04 -3.52
N PRO A 87 -11.33 -19.20 -3.42
CA PRO A 87 -10.90 -18.33 -4.51
C PRO A 87 -10.37 -19.14 -5.69
N ILE A 88 -10.84 -18.85 -6.91
CA ILE A 88 -10.33 -19.46 -8.13
C ILE A 88 -9.22 -18.57 -8.68
N GLN A 89 -7.96 -19.00 -8.57
CA GLN A 89 -6.83 -18.25 -9.13
C GLN A 89 -6.83 -18.36 -10.66
N PRO A 90 -6.85 -17.23 -11.41
CA PRO A 90 -6.80 -17.26 -12.86
C PRO A 90 -5.49 -17.82 -13.40
N LYS A 91 -5.59 -18.67 -14.42
CA LYS A 91 -4.41 -19.25 -15.11
C LYS A 91 -4.02 -18.48 -16.38
N CYS A 92 -4.62 -17.32 -16.64
CA CYS A 92 -4.42 -16.54 -17.86
C CYS A 92 -3.18 -15.63 -17.78
N LYS A 93 -2.00 -16.20 -18.08
CA LYS A 93 -0.72 -15.46 -18.09
C LYS A 93 -0.72 -14.21 -19.00
N PRO A 94 -1.28 -14.23 -20.22
CA PRO A 94 -1.29 -13.05 -21.08
C PRO A 94 -2.02 -11.85 -20.45
N ILE A 95 -3.18 -12.09 -19.84
CA ILE A 95 -3.95 -11.03 -19.16
C ILE A 95 -3.15 -10.48 -17.97
N ILE A 96 -2.52 -11.33 -17.15
CA ILE A 96 -1.66 -10.87 -16.04
C ILE A 96 -0.53 -9.98 -16.56
N GLN A 97 0.11 -10.36 -17.68
CA GLN A 97 1.15 -9.54 -18.31
C GLN A 97 0.60 -8.20 -18.83
N SER A 98 -0.59 -8.20 -19.43
CA SER A 98 -1.28 -7.00 -19.87
C SER A 98 -1.60 -6.06 -18.69
N ILE A 99 -2.08 -6.57 -17.56
CA ILE A 99 -2.31 -5.76 -16.35
C ILE A 99 -0.96 -5.21 -15.81
N LYS A 100 0.11 -6.01 -15.81
CA LYS A 100 1.45 -5.54 -15.40
C LYS A 100 1.98 -4.43 -16.33
N LYS A 101 1.69 -4.50 -17.63
CA LYS A 101 1.97 -3.42 -18.58
C LYS A 101 1.08 -2.20 -18.30
N CYS A 102 -0.20 -2.39 -18.02
CA CYS A 102 -1.11 -1.31 -17.56
C CYS A 102 -0.54 -0.59 -16.34
N LEU A 103 -0.05 -1.34 -15.34
CA LEU A 103 0.58 -0.80 -14.14
C LEU A 103 1.81 0.04 -14.50
N LYS A 104 2.69 -0.47 -15.37
CA LYS A 104 3.87 0.27 -15.83
C LYS A 104 3.48 1.59 -16.51
N LEU A 105 2.45 1.57 -17.37
CA LEU A 105 1.99 2.76 -18.09
C LEU A 105 1.32 3.77 -17.15
N SER A 106 0.56 3.30 -16.14
CA SER A 106 -0.15 4.17 -15.20
C SER A 106 0.74 5.07 -14.34
N TYR A 107 2.03 4.76 -14.18
CA TYR A 107 2.97 5.68 -13.49
C TYR A 107 3.08 7.03 -14.18
N SER A 108 2.92 7.08 -15.52
CA SER A 108 2.97 8.34 -16.28
C SER A 108 1.77 9.26 -16.02
N ASN A 109 0.71 8.75 -15.38
CA ASN A 109 -0.48 9.55 -15.04
C ASN A 109 -0.30 10.32 -13.73
N VAL A 110 0.75 10.05 -12.96
CA VAL A 110 0.95 10.70 -11.65
C VAL A 110 1.96 11.82 -11.77
N ARG A 111 1.60 13.00 -11.24
CA ARG A 111 2.50 14.15 -11.17
C ARG A 111 3.36 14.06 -9.90
N PRO A 112 4.70 14.17 -10.00
CA PRO A 112 5.56 14.24 -8.82
C PRO A 112 5.17 15.40 -7.89
N THR A 113 5.39 15.24 -6.59
CA THR A 113 5.27 16.30 -5.59
C THR A 113 6.57 17.08 -5.42
N GLU A 114 7.68 16.54 -5.95
CA GLU A 114 9.03 17.11 -5.85
C GLU A 114 9.54 17.22 -4.40
N LYS A 115 8.94 16.45 -3.49
CA LYS A 115 9.33 16.38 -2.09
C LYS A 115 10.40 15.30 -1.86
N ARG A 116 11.15 15.45 -0.77
CA ARG A 116 12.09 14.45 -0.28
C ARG A 116 11.40 13.55 0.73
N PHE A 117 11.26 12.28 0.41
CA PHE A 117 10.55 11.30 1.21
C PHE A 117 11.52 10.41 2.00
N LEU A 118 11.19 10.17 3.27
CA LEU A 118 11.69 9.03 4.02
C LEU A 118 10.52 8.09 4.35
N VAL A 119 10.50 6.92 3.73
CA VAL A 119 9.50 5.87 3.99
C VAL A 119 10.09 4.85 4.94
N SER A 120 9.49 4.69 6.12
CA SER A 120 9.88 3.73 7.15
C SER A 120 8.80 2.65 7.29
N VAL A 121 9.19 1.39 7.18
CA VAL A 121 8.26 0.25 7.17
C VAL A 121 8.44 -0.58 8.42
N ASP A 122 7.35 -0.85 9.10
CA ASP A 122 7.29 -1.85 10.14
C ASP A 122 7.31 -3.24 9.51
N ALA A 123 8.40 -3.98 9.69
CA ALA A 123 8.52 -5.37 9.26
C ALA A 123 8.45 -6.37 10.43
N THR A 124 8.10 -5.91 11.65
CA THR A 124 7.98 -6.76 12.84
C THR A 124 6.82 -7.74 12.70
N ALA A 125 5.73 -7.32 12.06
CA ALA A 125 4.56 -8.15 11.84
C ALA A 125 4.82 -9.32 10.89
N HIS A 126 4.09 -10.41 11.13
CA HIS A 126 4.05 -11.54 10.22
C HIS A 126 3.62 -11.09 8.82
N GLY A 127 4.39 -11.48 7.79
CA GLY A 127 4.16 -11.04 6.40
C GLY A 127 2.81 -11.38 5.81
N ASP A 128 2.07 -12.28 6.45
CA ASP A 128 0.76 -12.77 6.02
C ASP A 128 -0.41 -11.93 6.57
N LEU A 129 -0.14 -10.91 7.39
CA LEU A 129 -1.17 -10.00 7.87
C LEU A 129 -1.82 -9.29 6.68
N ASN A 130 -3.14 -9.34 6.57
CA ASN A 130 -3.86 -8.76 5.44
C ASN A 130 -4.28 -7.31 5.68
N CYS A 131 -4.42 -6.53 4.61
CA CYS A 131 -4.89 -5.16 4.69
C CYS A 131 -6.36 -5.05 5.11
N TYR A 132 -6.67 -4.03 5.91
CA TYR A 132 -8.02 -3.62 6.23
C TYR A 132 -8.76 -3.22 4.94
N GLN A 133 -10.01 -3.69 4.81
CA GLN A 133 -10.86 -3.55 3.61
C GLN A 133 -10.30 -4.18 2.31
N ASN A 134 -9.09 -4.73 2.33
CA ASN A 134 -8.44 -5.33 1.17
C ASN A 134 -7.73 -6.64 1.55
N ARG A 135 -8.54 -7.62 1.96
CA ARG A 135 -8.08 -8.93 2.48
C ARG A 135 -7.34 -9.82 1.47
N ARG A 136 -7.18 -9.37 0.22
CA ARG A 136 -6.36 -10.04 -0.79
C ARG A 136 -4.92 -9.54 -0.80
N ILE A 137 -4.63 -8.41 -0.19
CA ILE A 137 -3.30 -7.80 -0.25
C ILE A 137 -2.73 -7.87 1.15
N THR A 138 -1.54 -8.48 1.28
CA THR A 138 -0.87 -8.46 2.58
C THR A 138 -0.37 -7.06 2.90
N TYR A 139 -0.16 -6.79 4.18
CA TYR A 139 0.35 -5.54 4.69
C TYR A 139 1.68 -5.16 4.01
N LEU A 140 2.62 -6.11 3.88
CA LEU A 140 3.91 -5.85 3.21
C LEU A 140 3.78 -5.72 1.69
N GLU A 141 2.83 -6.41 1.06
CA GLU A 141 2.54 -6.20 -0.37
C GLU A 141 2.03 -4.78 -0.63
N ALA A 142 1.14 -4.26 0.24
CA ALA A 142 0.63 -2.90 0.14
C ALA A 142 1.71 -1.86 0.46
N ALA A 143 2.53 -2.08 1.49
CA ALA A 143 3.68 -1.23 1.81
C ALA A 143 4.64 -1.12 0.62
N HIS A 144 4.99 -2.26 0.01
CA HIS A 144 5.81 -2.30 -1.19
C HIS A 144 5.15 -1.59 -2.37
N ALA A 145 3.83 -1.67 -2.54
CA ALA A 145 3.13 -0.94 -3.60
C ALA A 145 3.24 0.58 -3.43
N VAL A 146 3.11 1.10 -2.21
CA VAL A 146 3.31 2.52 -1.89
C VAL A 146 4.76 2.94 -2.15
N ILE A 147 5.73 2.17 -1.65
CA ILE A 147 7.16 2.45 -1.82
C ILE A 147 7.55 2.46 -3.29
N ARG A 148 7.13 1.43 -4.04
CA ARG A 148 7.42 1.32 -5.47
C ARG A 148 6.77 2.46 -6.26
N TYR A 149 5.59 2.90 -5.85
CA TYR A 149 4.96 4.08 -6.41
C TYR A 149 5.83 5.32 -6.22
N LEU A 150 6.24 5.61 -4.99
CA LEU A 150 7.07 6.76 -4.69
C LEU A 150 8.42 6.68 -5.42
N LEU A 151 9.11 5.54 -5.38
CA LEU A 151 10.39 5.33 -6.09
C LEU A 151 10.31 5.49 -7.62
N LYS A 152 9.11 5.36 -8.21
CA LYS A 152 8.90 5.53 -9.66
C LYS A 152 8.49 6.93 -10.06
N VAL A 153 7.94 7.72 -9.14
CA VAL A 153 7.36 9.03 -9.42
C VAL A 153 8.20 10.16 -8.83
N GLU A 154 8.77 9.96 -7.66
CA GLU A 154 9.59 10.96 -6.96
C GLU A 154 11.07 10.69 -7.15
N THR A 155 11.86 11.76 -7.30
CA THR A 155 13.31 11.65 -7.50
C THR A 155 14.07 11.38 -6.21
N ASN A 156 13.52 11.78 -5.06
CA ASN A 156 14.19 11.77 -3.76
C ASN A 156 13.40 10.92 -2.75
N VAL A 157 13.57 9.60 -2.82
CA VAL A 157 12.92 8.66 -1.90
C VAL A 157 13.97 7.80 -1.22
N SER A 158 14.02 7.86 0.10
CA SER A 158 14.77 6.92 0.92
C SER A 158 13.82 5.94 1.58
N VAL A 159 14.19 4.66 1.59
CA VAL A 159 13.39 3.59 2.19
C VAL A 159 14.17 2.95 3.33
N ALA A 160 13.52 2.78 4.46
CA ALA A 160 14.06 2.12 5.63
C ALA A 160 13.05 1.16 6.26
N VAL A 161 13.57 0.21 7.03
CA VAL A 161 12.81 -0.68 7.90
C VAL A 161 13.06 -0.24 9.34
N PHE A 162 12.01 -0.25 10.17
CA PHE A 162 12.19 -0.05 11.61
C PHE A 162 12.95 -1.23 12.21
N LYS A 163 13.97 -0.91 13.02
CA LYS A 163 14.81 -1.88 13.69
C LYS A 163 15.00 -1.45 15.13
N ASP A 164 14.07 -1.88 15.98
CA ASP A 164 14.00 -1.52 17.38
C ASP A 164 13.84 -0.01 17.55
N SER A 165 14.77 0.66 18.23
CA SER A 165 14.79 2.13 18.41
C SER A 165 15.48 2.89 17.26
N GLN A 166 15.79 2.21 16.16
CA GLN A 166 16.51 2.76 15.01
C GLN A 166 15.79 2.46 13.69
N ILE A 167 16.38 2.95 12.60
CA ILE A 167 15.99 2.59 11.24
C ILE A 167 17.18 1.99 10.49
N GLN A 168 16.90 1.05 9.60
CA GLN A 168 17.88 0.47 8.70
C GLN A 168 17.45 0.71 7.25
N PHE A 169 18.29 1.40 6.47
CA PHE A 169 18.00 1.65 5.05
C PHE A 169 18.04 0.35 4.24
N VAL A 170 17.14 0.27 3.27
CA VAL A 170 17.01 -0.88 2.37
C VAL A 170 16.92 -0.41 0.93
N ASP A 171 17.70 -1.03 0.04
CA ASP A 171 17.60 -0.80 -1.39
C ASP A 171 16.59 -1.77 -2.01
N LEU A 172 15.44 -1.21 -2.40
CA LEU A 172 14.34 -1.88 -3.08
C LEU A 172 14.26 -1.55 -4.58
N SER A 173 15.31 -0.96 -5.15
CA SER A 173 15.38 -0.68 -6.60
C SER A 173 15.16 -1.93 -7.46
N LYS A 174 15.60 -3.10 -6.96
CA LYS A 174 15.36 -4.42 -7.55
C LYS A 174 14.16 -5.09 -6.87
N SER A 175 13.02 -5.11 -7.57
CA SER A 175 11.70 -5.37 -6.98
C SER A 175 11.33 -6.85 -6.74
N HIS A 176 12.16 -7.81 -7.14
CA HIS A 176 11.73 -9.21 -7.21
C HIS A 176 11.52 -9.85 -5.84
N ASN A 177 12.31 -9.45 -4.84
CA ASN A 177 12.28 -10.01 -3.48
C ASN A 177 12.15 -8.89 -2.43
N ALA A 178 11.39 -7.84 -2.74
CA ALA A 178 11.35 -6.63 -1.90
C ALA A 178 10.72 -6.91 -0.52
N VAL A 179 9.71 -7.79 -0.47
CA VAL A 179 9.03 -8.14 0.78
C VAL A 179 9.95 -8.96 1.68
N GLU A 180 10.60 -9.97 1.11
CA GLU A 180 11.55 -10.85 1.79
C GLU A 180 12.70 -10.04 2.37
N LYS A 181 13.28 -9.11 1.59
CA LYS A 181 14.32 -8.20 2.07
C LYS A 181 13.88 -7.32 3.25
N MET A 182 12.65 -6.82 3.24
CA MET A 182 12.14 -6.03 4.37
C MET A 182 12.00 -6.92 5.62
N GLN A 183 11.55 -8.16 5.45
CA GLN A 183 11.38 -9.13 6.55
C GLN A 183 12.71 -9.60 7.14
N GLU A 184 13.73 -9.82 6.31
CA GLU A 184 15.09 -10.17 6.76
C GLU A 184 15.69 -9.09 7.68
N LEU A 185 15.25 -7.84 7.52
CA LEU A 185 15.72 -6.70 8.29
C LEU A 185 14.83 -6.33 9.49
N ARG A 186 13.82 -7.16 9.82
CA ARG A 186 12.87 -6.86 10.90
C ARG A 186 13.55 -6.66 12.25
N GLY A 187 13.11 -5.64 12.97
CA GLY A 187 13.40 -5.48 14.40
C GLY A 187 12.47 -6.32 15.27
N SER A 188 12.61 -6.16 16.58
CA SER A 188 11.73 -6.74 17.59
C SER A 188 10.52 -5.83 17.87
N TYR A 189 10.70 -4.53 17.72
CA TYR A 189 9.66 -3.51 17.86
C TYR A 189 10.00 -2.31 16.95
N ILE A 190 9.11 -1.32 16.94
CA ILE A 190 9.31 -0.07 16.20
C ILE A 190 9.29 1.15 17.13
N ASP A 191 10.07 2.17 16.80
CA ASP A 191 9.96 3.53 17.35
C ASP A 191 9.58 4.50 16.22
N PRO A 192 8.32 4.97 16.14
CA PRO A 192 7.87 5.89 15.10
C PRO A 192 8.60 7.24 15.07
N THR A 193 9.34 7.59 16.14
CA THR A 193 10.16 8.81 16.21
C THR A 193 11.57 8.61 15.63
N ALA A 194 12.04 7.37 15.51
CA ALA A 194 13.39 7.05 15.04
C ALA A 194 13.77 7.64 13.66
N PRO A 195 12.88 7.71 12.65
CA PRO A 195 13.20 8.31 11.36
C PRO A 195 13.53 9.80 11.46
N LEU A 196 12.75 10.54 12.27
CA LEU A 196 12.94 11.97 12.52
C LEU A 196 14.25 12.22 13.29
N GLU A 197 14.50 11.44 14.34
CA GLU A 197 15.73 11.56 15.14
C GLU A 197 16.97 11.22 14.32
N TRP A 198 16.93 10.14 13.53
CA TRP A 198 18.03 9.78 12.64
C TRP A 198 18.34 10.91 11.66
N ALA A 199 17.31 11.45 11.00
CA ALA A 199 17.48 12.53 10.03
C ALA A 199 18.04 13.79 10.68
N MET A 200 17.54 14.15 11.86
CA MET A 200 18.04 15.28 12.66
C MET A 200 19.49 15.11 13.09
N ASN A 201 19.90 13.90 13.51
CA ASN A 201 21.26 13.61 13.96
C ASN A 201 22.25 13.55 12.80
N LYS A 202 21.82 13.05 11.65
CA LYS A 202 22.63 12.99 10.42
C LYS A 202 22.55 14.27 9.59
N LYS A 203 21.82 15.29 10.06
CA LYS A 203 21.55 16.54 9.34
C LYS A 203 21.02 16.29 7.91
N LYS A 204 20.17 15.26 7.76
CA LYS A 204 19.50 14.91 6.50
C LYS A 204 18.12 15.54 6.45
N THR A 205 17.81 16.13 5.30
CA THR A 205 16.61 16.94 5.09
C THR A 205 15.57 16.13 4.31
N PHE A 206 14.37 16.02 4.88
CA PHE A 206 13.20 15.40 4.29
C PHE A 206 12.01 16.32 4.49
N ASP A 207 11.11 16.34 3.50
CA ASP A 207 9.89 17.13 3.56
C ASP A 207 8.71 16.29 4.04
N VAL A 208 8.76 14.97 3.79
CA VAL A 208 7.70 14.04 4.17
C VAL A 208 8.30 12.76 4.76
N PHE A 209 7.82 12.38 5.95
CA PHE A 209 8.08 11.08 6.57
C PHE A 209 6.83 10.22 6.43
N ILE A 210 6.95 9.01 5.89
CA ILE A 210 5.84 8.05 5.81
C ILE A 210 6.20 6.85 6.67
N ASN A 211 5.48 6.67 7.77
CA ASN A 211 5.62 5.54 8.67
C ASN A 211 4.49 4.56 8.38
N ILE A 212 4.82 3.43 7.76
CA ILE A 212 3.87 2.33 7.52
C ILE A 212 4.01 1.38 8.69
N MET A 213 2.93 1.18 9.46
CA MET A 213 2.95 0.50 10.76
C MET A 213 1.78 -0.47 10.89
N THR A 214 1.93 -1.50 11.73
CA THR A 214 0.79 -2.31 12.17
C THR A 214 0.08 -1.66 13.34
N ASN A 215 -1.09 -2.17 13.71
CA ASN A 215 -1.93 -1.61 14.78
C ASN A 215 -1.49 -2.05 16.18
N ASP A 216 -0.86 -3.20 16.30
CA ASP A 216 -0.33 -3.80 17.53
C ASP A 216 1.11 -3.37 17.82
N TRP A 217 1.62 -2.40 17.07
CA TRP A 217 3.02 -1.95 17.18
C TRP A 217 3.40 -1.58 18.62
N LEU A 218 2.49 -0.94 19.37
CA LEU A 218 2.73 -0.48 20.75
C LEU A 218 2.82 -1.62 21.77
N GLU A 219 2.22 -2.78 21.49
CA GLU A 219 2.24 -3.93 22.39
C GLU A 219 3.65 -4.48 22.56
N HIS A 220 4.42 -4.44 21.48
CA HIS A 220 5.78 -4.99 21.40
C HIS A 220 6.88 -4.01 21.87
N VAL A 221 6.54 -2.74 22.09
CA VAL A 221 7.52 -1.72 22.52
C VAL A 221 7.85 -1.90 24.01
N PRO A 222 9.15 -1.96 24.40
CA PRO A 222 9.55 -2.00 25.80
C PRO A 222 8.99 -0.83 26.60
N GLN A 223 8.59 -1.05 27.86
CA GLN A 223 7.87 -0.05 28.65
C GLN A 223 8.61 1.29 28.82
N GLN A 224 9.94 1.23 28.93
CA GLN A 224 10.84 2.39 28.94
C GLN A 224 10.83 3.20 27.63
N SER A 225 10.54 2.53 26.50
CA SER A 225 10.50 3.12 25.17
C SER A 225 9.10 3.60 24.78
N LYS A 226 8.02 3.07 25.38
CA LYS A 226 6.62 3.48 25.07
C LYS A 226 6.39 4.98 25.22
N LYS A 227 6.86 5.56 26.35
CA LYS A 227 6.74 7.00 26.62
C LYS A 227 7.41 7.88 25.56
N LYS A 228 8.42 7.36 24.86
CA LYS A 228 9.12 8.08 23.78
C LYS A 228 8.39 7.90 22.45
N ALA A 229 7.95 6.67 22.16
CA ALA A 229 7.31 6.32 20.90
C ALA A 229 5.97 7.04 20.67
N GLU A 230 5.27 7.44 21.74
CA GLU A 230 4.03 8.22 21.69
C GLU A 230 4.23 9.71 21.34
N LYS A 231 5.48 10.19 21.26
CA LYS A 231 5.81 11.63 21.13
C LYS A 231 6.16 12.06 19.69
N VAL A 232 5.50 11.50 18.68
CA VAL A 232 5.72 11.88 17.27
C VAL A 232 5.53 13.39 17.03
N PRO A 233 4.48 14.07 17.56
CA PRO A 233 4.35 15.52 17.40
C PRO A 233 5.53 16.32 17.97
N GLU A 234 6.05 15.92 19.14
CA GLU A 234 7.21 16.58 19.76
C GLU A 234 8.48 16.33 18.94
N ALA A 235 8.69 15.11 18.44
CA ALA A 235 9.81 14.75 17.59
C ALA A 235 9.78 15.53 16.27
N LEU A 236 8.60 15.67 15.66
CA LEU A 236 8.40 16.47 14.45
C LEU A 236 8.69 17.95 14.71
N ALA A 237 8.16 18.53 15.79
CA ALA A 237 8.42 19.92 16.15
C ALA A 237 9.93 20.19 16.35
N LYS A 238 10.64 19.27 17.02
CA LYS A 238 12.11 19.32 17.19
C LYS A 238 12.82 19.25 15.84
N TYR A 239 12.42 18.33 14.96
CA TYR A 239 12.97 18.21 13.61
C TYR A 239 12.78 19.49 12.80
N CYS A 240 11.55 20.00 12.71
CA CYS A 240 11.22 21.24 11.99
C CYS A 240 12.07 22.42 12.47
N LYS A 241 12.19 22.59 13.79
CA LYS A 241 13.00 23.67 14.39
C LYS A 241 14.49 23.50 14.10
N LYS A 242 15.05 22.31 14.30
CA LYS A 242 16.49 22.07 14.15
C LYS A 242 16.94 22.06 12.68
N MET A 243 16.07 21.64 11.76
CA MET A 243 16.38 21.56 10.33
C MET A 243 15.91 22.79 9.55
N ASN A 244 15.21 23.73 10.19
CA ASN A 244 14.58 24.89 9.55
C ASN A 244 13.60 24.49 8.41
N LEU A 245 12.75 23.50 8.69
CA LEU A 245 11.77 22.95 7.74
C LEU A 245 10.35 22.94 8.38
N PRO A 246 9.69 24.09 8.52
CA PRO A 246 8.40 24.20 9.24
C PRO A 246 7.25 23.44 8.59
N GLU A 247 7.34 23.21 7.28
CA GLU A 247 6.33 22.51 6.47
C GLU A 247 6.57 20.99 6.36
N THR A 248 7.48 20.44 7.17
CA THR A 248 7.71 18.98 7.21
C THR A 248 6.45 18.27 7.68
N ARG A 249 6.09 17.18 7.00
CA ARG A 249 4.91 16.37 7.30
C ARG A 249 5.24 14.93 7.69
N VAL A 250 4.38 14.34 8.50
CA VAL A 250 4.41 12.91 8.85
C VAL A 250 3.10 12.27 8.42
N VAL A 251 3.19 11.10 7.77
CA VAL A 251 2.04 10.25 7.45
C VAL A 251 2.22 8.94 8.20
N LYS A 252 1.24 8.56 9.01
CA LYS A 252 1.14 7.27 9.67
C LYS A 252 0.14 6.40 8.91
N MET A 253 0.60 5.31 8.29
CA MET A 253 -0.25 4.41 7.51
C MET A 253 -0.46 3.10 8.26
N PHE A 254 -1.69 2.88 8.71
CA PHE A 254 -2.13 1.65 9.39
C PHE A 254 -2.88 0.76 8.40
N LEU A 255 -2.15 -0.05 7.64
CA LEU A 255 -2.75 -0.76 6.50
C LEU A 255 -3.61 -1.96 6.92
N ALA A 256 -3.36 -2.55 8.08
CA ALA A 256 -4.01 -3.80 8.53
C ALA A 256 -5.27 -3.61 9.39
N SER A 257 -5.43 -2.46 10.05
CA SER A 257 -6.56 -2.20 10.95
C SER A 257 -6.76 -0.70 11.17
N PRO A 258 -8.01 -0.24 11.40
CA PRO A 258 -8.28 1.15 11.78
C PRO A 258 -7.96 1.46 13.25
N ALA A 259 -7.74 0.44 14.10
CA ALA A 259 -7.64 0.61 15.56
C ALA A 259 -6.44 1.46 16.01
N GLY A 260 -5.38 1.56 15.21
CA GLY A 260 -4.20 2.38 15.51
C GLY A 260 -4.31 3.85 15.09
N VAL A 261 -5.43 4.23 14.43
CA VAL A 261 -5.63 5.61 13.96
C VAL A 261 -6.10 6.46 15.12
N HIS A 262 -5.21 7.34 15.58
CA HIS A 262 -5.50 8.35 16.58
C HIS A 262 -5.27 9.74 16.01
N ALA A 263 -6.08 10.70 16.44
CA ALA A 263 -5.89 12.11 16.13
C ALA A 263 -4.77 12.67 17.01
N ASP A 264 -3.67 13.11 16.40
CA ASP A 264 -2.54 13.71 17.13
C ASP A 264 -2.72 15.22 17.38
N ASN A 265 -3.86 15.80 16.99
CA ASN A 265 -4.15 17.24 17.00
C ASN A 265 -3.02 18.11 16.40
N CYS A 266 -2.29 17.56 15.42
CA CYS A 266 -1.17 18.22 14.78
C CYS A 266 -1.40 18.32 13.26
N ARG A 267 -1.50 19.55 12.75
CA ARG A 267 -1.80 19.87 11.34
C ARG A 267 -0.84 19.24 10.31
N ASN A 268 0.36 18.87 10.74
CA ASN A 268 1.41 18.30 9.90
C ASN A 268 1.49 16.76 10.03
N ILE A 269 0.53 16.13 10.71
CA ILE A 269 0.46 14.68 10.88
C ILE A 269 -0.87 14.14 10.35
N LEU A 270 -0.79 13.21 9.39
CA LEU A 270 -1.95 12.51 8.86
C LEU A 270 -1.88 11.03 9.25
N SER A 271 -3.00 10.49 9.74
CA SER A 271 -3.17 9.05 9.93
C SER A 271 -4.10 8.48 8.84
N ILE A 272 -3.63 7.48 8.09
CA ILE A 272 -4.39 6.78 7.05
C ILE A 272 -4.67 5.35 7.51
N ALA A 273 -5.92 4.92 7.43
CA ALA A 273 -6.34 3.55 7.72
C ALA A 273 -6.61 2.76 6.43
N GLY A 274 -6.08 1.55 6.34
CA GLY A 274 -6.35 0.62 5.25
C GLY A 274 -5.62 0.93 3.94
N PHE A 275 -5.97 0.17 2.89
CA PHE A 275 -5.34 0.26 1.58
C PHE A 275 -6.38 0.17 0.45
N THR A 276 -6.86 1.34 0.02
CA THR A 276 -7.91 1.51 -0.99
C THR A 276 -7.44 2.35 -2.17
N VAL A 277 -8.27 2.48 -3.20
CA VAL A 277 -7.96 3.24 -4.42
C VAL A 277 -7.85 4.75 -4.18
N ASP A 278 -8.35 5.27 -3.05
CA ASP A 278 -8.33 6.69 -2.72
C ASP A 278 -7.15 7.10 -1.83
N VAL A 279 -6.50 6.13 -1.16
CA VAL A 279 -5.30 6.36 -0.35
C VAL A 279 -4.24 7.21 -1.07
N PRO A 280 -3.89 6.96 -2.34
CA PRO A 280 -2.87 7.76 -3.01
C PRO A 280 -3.27 9.22 -3.18
N LYS A 281 -4.53 9.50 -3.49
CA LYS A 281 -5.03 10.88 -3.65
C LYS A 281 -4.96 11.66 -2.34
N VAL A 282 -5.35 11.02 -1.24
CA VAL A 282 -5.29 11.60 0.10
C VAL A 282 -3.84 11.86 0.51
N LEU A 283 -2.97 10.85 0.34
CA LEU A 283 -1.54 10.96 0.60
C LEU A 283 -0.91 12.12 -0.17
N GLU A 284 -1.14 12.17 -1.47
CA GLU A 284 -0.63 13.19 -2.36
C GLU A 284 -1.12 14.60 -2.02
N ALA A 285 -2.42 14.78 -1.80
CA ALA A 285 -3.01 16.06 -1.44
C ALA A 285 -2.47 16.56 -0.09
N PHE A 286 -2.30 15.67 0.88
CA PHE A 286 -1.65 16.01 2.15
C PHE A 286 -0.17 16.36 1.97
N CYS A 287 0.59 15.60 1.18
CA CYS A 287 1.99 15.93 0.88
C CYS A 287 2.17 17.27 0.14
N ARG A 288 1.19 17.67 -0.68
CA ARG A 288 1.17 18.98 -1.36
C ARG A 288 0.65 20.12 -0.49
N GLY A 289 -0.10 19.81 0.56
CA GLY A 289 -0.61 20.80 1.52
C GLY A 289 -1.96 21.36 1.16
N HIS A 290 -2.76 20.58 0.43
CA HIS A 290 -4.10 20.97 0.07
C HIS A 290 -5.08 20.93 1.26
N PHE A 291 -4.72 20.24 2.35
CA PHE A 291 -5.46 20.23 3.60
C PHE A 291 -4.54 19.87 4.78
N CYS A 292 -5.04 20.10 5.98
CA CYS A 292 -4.37 19.86 7.25
C CYS A 292 -5.35 19.40 8.33
#